data_AF-A0A843WCN0-F1
#
_entry.id   AF-A0A843WCN0-F1
#
_cell.length_a   1.000
_cell.length_b   1.000
_cell.length_c   1.000
_cell.angle_alpha   90.00
_cell.angle_beta   90.00
_cell.angle_gamma   90.00
#
_symmetry.space_group_name_H-M   'P 1'
#
loop_
_entity.id
_entity.type
_entity.pdbx_description
1 polymer ?
#
loop_
_entity_poly.entity_id
_entity_poly.type
_entity_poly.pdbx_seq_one_letter_code
_entity_poly.pdbx_strand_id
1 'polypeptide(L)'
;MDHLLDHAGRPGDRVCLLPSSVTFPIPITNRGKIDLGSASRYIMSLVHTHIPGPVDSWKEFPMSVRELLFGMFTRYVFPRPEDLPRAQVVWESTAQTNFRKSMWEARDKATKTTGSRDPIAWMDYGPVWLRRDYWESLYHRWATGPWQERSQVAERNRATHPEKNVHTSGSVSYATHS
;
A
#
# COMPACT_ATOMS: atom_id res chain seq x y z
N MET A 1 28.89 -24.27 -47.94
CA MET A 1 29.03 -22.92 -47.40
C MET A 1 27.63 -22.39 -47.15
N ASP A 2 27.38 -22.19 -45.87
CA ASP A 2 26.45 -21.24 -45.25
C ASP A 2 24.93 -21.36 -45.41
N HIS A 3 24.34 -21.69 -44.26
CA HIS A 3 23.00 -21.37 -43.80
C HIS A 3 22.66 -19.88 -43.97
N LEU A 4 21.38 -19.56 -44.22
CA LEU A 4 20.59 -18.75 -43.28
C LEU A 4 19.10 -18.77 -43.63
N LEU A 5 18.29 -19.23 -42.67
CA LEU A 5 16.87 -18.99 -42.56
C LEU A 5 16.66 -17.54 -42.13
N ASP A 6 15.94 -16.75 -42.91
CA ASP A 6 15.52 -15.41 -42.52
C ASP A 6 14.23 -15.51 -41.69
N HIS A 7 14.39 -15.47 -40.36
CA HIS A 7 13.30 -15.43 -39.41
C HIS A 7 12.81 -13.99 -39.25
N ALA A 8 11.53 -13.79 -39.61
CA ALA A 8 10.73 -12.63 -39.28
C ALA A 8 10.88 -12.23 -37.79
N GLY A 9 11.53 -11.08 -37.55
CA GLY A 9 11.58 -10.45 -36.23
C GLY A 9 10.23 -9.86 -35.84
N ARG A 10 9.63 -10.38 -34.77
CA ARG A 10 8.50 -9.74 -34.08
C ARG A 10 9.04 -8.69 -33.10
N PRO A 11 8.48 -7.46 -33.08
CA PRO A 11 8.87 -6.45 -32.10
C PRO A 11 8.07 -6.62 -30.82
N GLY A 12 8.75 -6.58 -29.66
CA GLY A 12 8.15 -6.00 -28.46
C GLY A 12 7.96 -6.86 -27.21
N ASP A 13 8.73 -7.92 -26.99
CA ASP A 13 8.86 -8.49 -25.64
C ASP A 13 9.75 -7.59 -24.77
N ARG A 14 9.15 -6.54 -24.20
CA ARG A 14 9.73 -5.85 -23.05
C ARG A 14 9.51 -6.72 -21.82
N VAL A 15 10.39 -7.71 -21.64
CA VAL A 15 10.61 -8.34 -20.34
C VAL A 15 11.09 -7.23 -19.41
N CYS A 16 10.21 -6.78 -18.53
CA CYS A 16 10.57 -5.91 -17.42
C CYS A 16 11.55 -6.70 -16.52
N LEU A 17 12.84 -6.54 -16.78
CA LEU A 17 13.89 -6.99 -15.89
C LEU A 17 13.74 -6.22 -14.58
N LEU A 18 13.16 -6.87 -13.58
CA LEU A 18 13.12 -6.38 -12.21
C LEU A 18 14.56 -6.19 -11.74
N PRO A 19 14.92 -5.03 -11.13
CA PRO A 19 16.22 -4.89 -10.51
C PRO A 19 16.35 -5.92 -9.39
N SER A 20 17.26 -6.86 -9.60
CA SER A 20 17.73 -7.74 -8.54
C SER A 20 18.42 -6.88 -7.48
N SER A 21 18.27 -7.27 -6.21
CA SER A 21 18.98 -6.74 -5.03
C SER A 21 18.30 -5.61 -4.26
N VAL A 22 17.15 -5.91 -3.64
CA VAL A 22 16.88 -5.40 -2.28
C VAL A 22 16.31 -6.55 -1.45
N THR A 23 17.20 -7.44 -0.99
CA THR A 23 16.85 -8.43 0.02
C THR A 23 16.89 -7.74 1.37
N PHE A 24 15.74 -7.30 1.87
CA PHE A 24 15.59 -7.05 3.31
C PHE A 24 15.17 -8.39 3.94
N PRO A 25 16.08 -9.15 4.58
CA PRO A 25 15.63 -10.26 5.40
C PRO A 25 14.79 -9.68 6.54
N ILE A 26 13.48 -9.92 6.52
CA ILE A 26 12.65 -9.60 7.68
C ILE A 26 13.24 -10.40 8.83
N PRO A 27 13.56 -9.77 9.98
CA PRO A 27 14.04 -10.51 11.13
C PRO A 27 12.95 -11.49 11.58
N ILE A 28 13.11 -12.76 11.23
CA ILE A 28 12.39 -13.84 11.89
C ILE A 28 12.99 -13.88 13.29
N THR A 29 12.22 -13.50 14.30
CA THR A 29 12.71 -13.55 15.68
C THR A 29 13.14 -14.99 16.01
N ASN A 30 14.08 -15.18 16.95
CA ASN A 30 14.62 -16.49 17.37
C ASN A 30 13.56 -17.52 17.85
N ARG A 31 12.26 -17.19 17.82
CA ARG A 31 11.12 -18.07 18.15
C ARG A 31 10.19 -18.35 16.96
N GLY A 32 10.60 -18.06 15.72
CA GLY A 32 9.77 -18.27 14.53
C GLY A 32 8.57 -17.31 14.42
N LYS A 33 8.53 -16.25 15.24
CA LYS A 33 7.49 -15.21 15.16
C LYS A 33 7.97 -14.06 14.28
N ILE A 34 7.13 -13.68 13.34
CA ILE A 34 7.32 -12.49 12.51
C ILE A 34 7.18 -11.26 13.41
N ASP A 35 8.20 -10.38 13.43
CA ASP A 35 8.01 -9.05 14.01
C ASP A 35 6.99 -8.30 13.17
N LEU A 36 5.79 -8.11 13.72
CA LEU A 36 4.67 -7.47 13.04
C LEU A 36 5.01 -6.03 12.62
N GLY A 37 5.88 -5.34 13.37
CA GLY A 37 6.35 -4.00 13.02
C GLY A 37 7.28 -3.99 11.80
N SER A 38 8.17 -4.98 11.69
CA SER A 38 9.03 -5.15 10.51
C SER A 38 8.26 -5.67 9.31
N ALA A 39 7.32 -6.60 9.50
CA ALA A 39 6.45 -7.09 8.43
C ALA A 39 5.57 -5.97 7.87
N SER A 40 4.90 -5.18 8.73
CA SER A 40 4.08 -4.05 8.31
C SER A 40 4.86 -3.03 7.46
N ARG A 41 6.10 -2.70 7.87
CA ARG A 41 6.99 -1.82 7.09
C ARG A 41 7.38 -2.44 5.75
N TYR A 42 7.68 -3.73 5.72
CA TYR A 42 8.01 -4.42 4.48
C TYR A 42 6.82 -4.52 3.51
N ILE A 43 5.62 -4.82 4.02
CA ILE A 43 4.37 -4.77 3.25
C ILE A 43 4.23 -3.41 2.58
N MET A 44 4.38 -2.32 3.33
CA MET A 44 4.24 -0.98 2.75
C MET A 44 5.36 -0.59 1.78
N SER A 45 6.58 -1.07 2.01
CA SER A 45 7.67 -0.92 1.04
C SER A 45 7.32 -1.58 -0.30
N LEU A 46 6.82 -2.82 -0.27
CA LEU A 46 6.35 -3.52 -1.46
C LEU A 46 5.20 -2.77 -2.14
N VAL A 47 4.18 -2.37 -1.38
CA VAL A 47 3.02 -1.65 -1.90
C VAL A 47 3.41 -0.33 -2.57
N HIS A 48 4.26 0.48 -1.91
CA HIS A 48 4.72 1.75 -2.46
C HIS A 48 5.58 1.58 -3.73
N THR A 49 6.41 0.55 -3.78
CA THR A 49 7.29 0.27 -4.93
C THR A 49 6.49 -0.16 -6.17
N HIS A 50 5.33 -0.79 -5.97
CA HIS A 50 4.57 -1.44 -7.04
C HIS A 50 3.16 -0.86 -7.21
N ILE A 51 3.00 0.44 -6.96
CA ILE A 51 1.73 1.13 -7.20
C ILE A 51 1.38 1.03 -8.71
N PRO A 52 0.23 0.44 -9.08
CA PRO A 52 -0.09 0.13 -10.48
C PRO A 52 -0.55 1.34 -11.29
N GLY A 53 -0.84 2.46 -10.65
CA GLY A 53 -1.39 3.67 -11.28
C GLY A 53 -1.89 4.68 -10.26
N PRO A 54 -2.69 5.69 -10.69
CA PRO A 54 -3.29 6.68 -9.80
C PRO A 54 -4.51 6.09 -9.07
N VAL A 55 -4.23 5.22 -8.10
CA VAL A 55 -5.24 4.53 -7.28
C VAL A 55 -5.43 5.25 -5.95
N ASP A 56 -6.68 5.48 -5.55
CA ASP A 56 -7.03 6.18 -4.29
C ASP A 56 -7.25 5.18 -3.13
N SER A 57 -7.40 3.90 -3.45
CA SER A 57 -7.69 2.88 -2.46
C SER A 57 -7.06 1.53 -2.81
N TRP A 58 -6.80 0.71 -1.77
CA TRP A 58 -6.28 -0.65 -1.94
C TRP A 58 -7.17 -1.52 -2.84
N LYS A 59 -8.49 -1.29 -2.84
CA LYS A 59 -9.44 -2.04 -3.67
C LYS A 59 -9.30 -1.76 -5.17
N GLU A 60 -8.72 -0.63 -5.55
CA GLU A 60 -8.44 -0.28 -6.95
C GLU A 60 -7.20 -0.99 -7.49
N PHE A 61 -6.38 -1.63 -6.64
CA PHE A 61 -5.28 -2.46 -7.11
C PHE A 61 -5.85 -3.69 -7.85
N PRO A 62 -5.41 -3.96 -9.10
CA PRO A 62 -5.78 -5.17 -9.80
C PRO A 62 -5.47 -6.41 -8.94
N MET A 63 -6.34 -7.42 -8.99
CA MET A 63 -6.18 -8.64 -8.20
C MET A 63 -4.81 -9.28 -8.47
N SER A 64 -4.40 -9.35 -9.74
CA SER A 64 -3.09 -9.89 -10.16
C SER A 64 -1.91 -9.16 -9.52
N VAL A 65 -2.01 -7.85 -9.31
CA VAL A 65 -0.97 -7.07 -8.61
C VAL A 65 -0.99 -7.40 -7.12
N ARG A 66 -2.15 -7.50 -6.48
CA ARG A 66 -2.24 -7.88 -5.07
C ARG A 66 -1.70 -9.29 -4.81
N GLU A 67 -1.99 -10.24 -5.70
CA GLU A 67 -1.48 -11.61 -5.67
C GLU A 67 0.04 -11.65 -5.89
N LEU A 68 0.56 -10.87 -6.85
CA LEU A 68 2.00 -10.75 -7.08
C LEU A 68 2.71 -10.23 -5.83
N LEU A 69 2.21 -9.16 -5.21
CA LEU A 69 2.81 -8.58 -4.01
C LEU A 69 2.73 -9.52 -2.81
N PHE A 70 1.62 -10.25 -2.68
CA PHE A 70 1.50 -11.29 -1.67
C PHE A 70 2.52 -12.42 -1.89
N GLY A 71 2.73 -12.87 -3.13
CA GLY A 71 3.75 -13.85 -3.46
C GLY A 71 5.18 -13.38 -3.16
N MET A 72 5.48 -12.10 -3.42
CA MET A 72 6.76 -11.49 -3.03
C MET A 72 6.94 -11.43 -1.52
N PHE A 73 5.85 -11.22 -0.77
CA PHE A 73 5.88 -11.22 0.69
C PHE A 73 6.08 -12.62 1.26
N THR A 74 5.30 -13.61 0.81
CA THR A 74 5.33 -14.96 1.40
C THR A 74 6.63 -15.70 1.12
N ARG A 75 7.26 -15.48 -0.03
CA ARG A 75 8.54 -16.10 -0.42
C ARG A 75 9.66 -15.94 0.62
N TYR A 76 9.61 -14.87 1.42
CA TYR A 76 10.65 -14.57 2.42
C TYR A 76 10.18 -14.73 3.87
N VAL A 77 8.87 -14.95 4.09
CA VAL A 77 8.27 -14.82 5.42
C VAL A 77 7.63 -16.12 5.91
N PHE A 78 7.08 -16.93 5.00
CA PHE A 78 6.36 -18.15 5.34
C PHE A 78 6.95 -19.35 4.60
N PRO A 79 7.67 -20.26 5.30
CA PRO A 79 8.24 -21.46 4.68
C PRO A 79 7.20 -22.58 4.50
N ARG A 80 6.04 -22.49 5.16
CA ARG A 80 5.02 -23.55 5.25
C ARG A 80 3.76 -23.18 4.45
N PRO A 81 3.30 -24.03 3.51
CA PRO A 81 2.08 -23.77 2.74
C PRO A 81 0.81 -23.63 3.59
N GLU A 82 0.75 -24.29 4.75
CA GLU A 82 -0.43 -24.33 5.62
C GLU A 82 -0.73 -22.96 6.27
N ASP A 83 0.31 -22.12 6.42
CA ASP A 83 0.19 -20.78 7.01
C ASP A 83 -0.29 -19.74 5.99
N LEU A 84 -0.27 -20.06 4.69
CA LEU A 84 -0.57 -19.12 3.61
C LEU A 84 -1.99 -18.52 3.68
N PRO A 85 -3.08 -19.29 3.94
CA PRO A 85 -4.41 -18.71 4.00
C PRO A 85 -4.54 -17.67 5.12
N ARG A 86 -3.96 -17.95 6.30
CA ARG A 86 -3.96 -17.01 7.43
C ARG A 86 -3.08 -15.80 7.14
N ALA A 87 -1.92 -16.02 6.52
CA ALA A 87 -1.03 -14.95 6.09
C ALA A 87 -1.71 -14.02 5.07
N GLN A 88 -2.49 -14.55 4.14
CA GLN A 88 -3.21 -13.77 3.14
C GLN A 88 -4.26 -12.84 3.78
N VAL A 89 -5.00 -13.32 4.78
CA VAL A 89 -5.97 -12.50 5.52
C VAL A 89 -5.28 -11.34 6.25
N VAL A 90 -4.17 -11.62 6.95
CA VAL A 90 -3.41 -10.60 7.67
C VAL A 90 -2.76 -9.62 6.71
N TRP A 91 -2.19 -10.10 5.61
CA TRP A 91 -1.62 -9.30 4.53
C TRP A 91 -2.65 -8.31 3.97
N GLU A 92 -3.81 -8.81 3.54
CA GLU A 92 -4.83 -8.00 2.88
C GLU A 92 -5.34 -6.89 3.82
N SER A 93 -5.62 -7.23 5.07
CA SER A 93 -6.06 -6.28 6.10
C SER A 93 -4.99 -5.22 6.41
N THR A 94 -3.73 -5.65 6.53
CA THR A 94 -2.60 -4.76 6.83
C THR A 94 -2.32 -3.81 5.68
N ALA A 95 -2.23 -4.33 4.45
CA ALA A 95 -2.03 -3.54 3.25
C ALA A 95 -3.15 -2.51 3.05
N GLN A 96 -4.41 -2.94 3.20
CA GLN A 96 -5.56 -2.04 3.11
C GLN A 96 -5.50 -0.91 4.14
N THR A 97 -5.28 -1.24 5.40
CA THR A 97 -5.28 -0.29 6.51
C THR A 97 -4.13 0.71 6.37
N ASN A 98 -2.93 0.22 6.09
CA ASN A 98 -1.74 1.05 6.01
C ASN A 98 -1.71 1.89 4.74
N PHE A 99 -2.12 1.36 3.58
CA PHE A 99 -2.19 2.16 2.35
C PHE A 99 -3.18 3.32 2.51
N ARG A 100 -4.36 3.07 3.10
CA ARG A 100 -5.32 4.13 3.43
C ARG A 100 -4.69 5.19 4.34
N LYS A 101 -3.92 4.75 5.34
CA LYS A 101 -3.22 5.65 6.27
C LYS A 101 -2.16 6.49 5.53
N SER A 102 -1.30 5.88 4.71
CA SER A 102 -0.27 6.59 3.95
C SER A 102 -0.86 7.63 2.99
N MET A 103 -1.98 7.31 2.31
CA MET A 103 -2.71 8.26 1.47
C MET A 103 -3.32 9.42 2.27
N TRP A 104 -3.82 9.16 3.49
CA TRP A 104 -4.30 10.22 4.38
C TRP A 104 -3.15 11.11 4.87
N GLU A 105 -2.04 10.53 5.32
CA GLU A 105 -0.86 11.26 5.78
C GLU A 105 -0.26 12.14 4.69
N ALA A 106 -0.24 11.67 3.43
CA ALA A 106 0.21 12.46 2.29
C ALA A 106 -0.64 13.74 2.10
N ARG A 107 -1.98 13.59 2.13
CA ARG A 107 -2.91 14.73 1.99
C ARG A 107 -2.89 15.66 3.19
N ASP A 108 -2.80 15.11 4.40
CA ASP A 108 -2.68 15.90 5.63
C ASP A 108 -1.39 16.72 5.63
N LYS A 109 -0.26 16.12 5.22
CA LYS A 109 1.00 16.84 5.04
C LYS A 109 0.87 17.95 4.01
N ALA A 110 0.32 17.67 2.82
CA ALA A 110 0.10 18.69 1.79
C ALA A 110 -0.81 19.83 2.26
N THR A 111 -1.89 19.51 2.99
CA THR A 111 -2.81 20.49 3.58
C THR A 111 -2.07 21.39 4.58
N LYS A 112 -1.25 20.81 5.47
CA LYS A 112 -0.48 21.57 6.46
C LYS A 112 0.59 22.46 5.81
N THR A 113 1.22 21.98 4.74
CA THR A 113 2.25 22.76 4.04
C THR A 113 1.67 23.91 3.23
N THR A 114 0.53 23.69 2.57
CA THR A 114 -0.12 24.71 1.73
C THR A 114 -1.03 25.66 2.53
N GLY A 115 -1.48 25.24 3.71
CA GLY A 115 -2.55 25.93 4.45
C GLY A 115 -3.93 25.80 3.81
N SER A 116 -4.07 25.01 2.73
CA SER A 116 -5.31 24.87 1.97
C SER A 116 -5.79 23.42 1.95
N ARG A 117 -7.11 23.26 2.07
CA ARG A 117 -7.79 21.98 1.89
C ARG A 117 -8.21 21.71 0.44
N ASP A 118 -7.94 22.64 -0.47
CA ASP A 118 -8.16 22.47 -1.90
C ASP A 118 -7.10 21.52 -2.48
N PRO A 119 -7.49 20.36 -3.06
CA PRO A 119 -6.56 19.43 -3.67
C PRO A 119 -5.68 20.04 -4.77
N ILE A 120 -6.16 21.05 -5.51
CA ILE A 120 -5.36 21.71 -6.54
C ILE A 120 -4.12 22.39 -5.93
N ALA A 121 -4.24 22.94 -4.71
CA ALA A 121 -3.10 23.54 -4.01
C ALA A 121 -2.01 22.53 -3.64
N TRP A 122 -2.32 21.22 -3.65
CA TRP A 122 -1.40 20.16 -3.25
C TRP A 122 -0.44 19.68 -4.37
N MET A 123 -0.49 20.29 -5.56
CA MET A 123 0.18 19.79 -6.77
C MET A 123 1.68 19.50 -6.61
N ASP A 124 2.41 20.35 -5.88
CA ASP A 124 3.86 20.20 -5.67
C ASP A 124 4.21 19.52 -4.32
N TYR A 125 3.21 19.03 -3.60
CA TYR A 125 3.35 18.48 -2.24
C TYR A 125 3.01 16.99 -2.15
N GLY A 126 3.19 16.26 -3.25
CA GLY A 126 3.04 14.81 -3.29
C GLY A 126 4.07 14.08 -2.44
N PRO A 127 3.76 12.86 -1.96
CA PRO A 127 4.69 12.09 -1.16
C PRO A 127 5.83 11.50 -2.02
N VAL A 128 7.03 11.40 -1.45
CA VAL A 128 8.25 10.90 -2.15
C VAL A 128 8.08 9.48 -2.72
N TRP A 129 7.25 8.66 -2.08
CA TRP A 129 7.01 7.28 -2.51
C TRP A 129 6.01 7.15 -3.66
N LEU A 130 5.32 8.23 -4.06
CA LEU A 130 4.37 8.22 -5.16
C LEU A 130 4.93 9.01 -6.34
N ARG A 131 4.80 8.46 -7.54
CA ARG A 131 5.20 9.18 -8.76
C ARG A 131 4.36 10.45 -8.93
N ARG A 132 5.01 11.51 -9.45
CA ARG A 132 4.38 12.83 -9.64
C ARG A 132 3.14 12.77 -10.54
N ASP A 133 3.19 12.02 -11.63
CA ASP A 133 2.06 11.86 -12.57
C ASP A 133 0.86 11.13 -11.94
N TYR A 134 1.12 10.20 -11.01
CA TYR A 134 0.06 9.54 -10.26
C TYR A 134 -0.55 10.48 -9.23
N TRP A 135 0.28 11.26 -8.53
CA TRP A 135 -0.19 12.31 -7.62
C TRP A 135 -1.05 13.34 -8.35
N GLU A 136 -0.63 13.76 -9.55
CA GLU A 136 -1.36 14.68 -10.42
C GLU A 136 -2.77 14.20 -10.72
N SER A 137 -2.87 12.98 -11.21
CA SER A 137 -4.16 12.35 -11.50
C SER A 137 -5.06 12.25 -10.25
N LEU A 138 -4.48 12.03 -9.08
CA LEU A 138 -5.20 11.87 -7.82
C LEU A 138 -5.72 13.20 -7.27
N TYR A 139 -4.92 14.26 -7.23
CA TYR A 139 -5.42 15.54 -6.74
C TYR A 139 -6.49 16.12 -7.67
N HIS A 140 -6.40 15.91 -8.98
CA HIS A 140 -7.48 16.28 -9.91
C HIS A 140 -8.77 15.49 -9.62
N ARG A 141 -8.65 14.19 -9.34
CA ARG A 141 -9.80 13.36 -8.92
C ARG A 141 -10.42 13.88 -7.62
N TRP A 142 -9.60 14.27 -6.65
CA TRP A 142 -10.07 14.79 -5.36
C TRP A 142 -10.65 16.20 -5.45
N ALA A 143 -10.21 17.00 -6.42
CA ALA A 143 -10.76 18.32 -6.69
C ALA A 143 -12.21 18.28 -7.22
N THR A 144 -12.73 17.09 -7.57
CA THR A 144 -14.12 16.94 -7.99
C THR A 144 -15.09 17.20 -6.83
N GLY A 145 -16.17 17.94 -7.10
CA GLY A 145 -17.22 18.24 -6.11
C GLY A 145 -17.75 17.00 -5.35
N PRO A 146 -18.10 15.90 -6.04
CA PRO A 146 -18.58 14.68 -5.37
C PRO A 146 -17.57 14.05 -4.41
N TRP A 147 -16.27 14.21 -4.65
CA TRP A 147 -15.26 13.71 -3.73
C TRP A 147 -15.15 14.62 -2.50
N GLN A 148 -15.13 15.94 -2.70
CA GLN A 148 -15.06 16.92 -1.62
C GLN A 148 -16.28 16.85 -0.70
N GLU A 149 -17.48 16.70 -1.26
CA GLU A 149 -18.71 16.51 -0.49
C GLU A 149 -18.64 15.27 0.41
N ARG A 150 -18.21 14.13 -0.14
CA ARG A 150 -18.01 12.90 0.65
C ARG A 150 -16.98 13.09 1.75
N SER A 151 -15.89 13.80 1.46
CA SER A 151 -14.85 14.11 2.45
C SER A 151 -15.41 14.97 3.60
N GLN A 152 -16.16 16.01 3.28
CA GLN A 152 -16.80 16.90 4.27
C GLN A 152 -17.84 16.17 5.11
N VAL A 153 -18.69 15.33 4.50
CA VAL A 153 -19.67 14.51 5.23
C VAL A 153 -18.95 13.55 6.17
N ALA A 154 -17.88 12.89 5.73
CA ALA A 154 -17.10 12.00 6.58
C ALA A 154 -16.44 12.75 7.75
N GLU A 155 -15.98 13.99 7.54
CA GLU A 155 -15.45 14.84 8.60
C GLU A 155 -16.51 15.24 9.62
N ARG A 156 -17.68 15.72 9.15
CA ARG A 156 -18.82 16.03 10.04
C ARG A 156 -19.23 14.81 10.85
N ASN A 157 -19.32 13.64 10.24
CA ASN A 157 -19.65 12.41 10.95
C ASN A 157 -18.64 12.06 12.05
N ARG A 158 -17.33 12.31 11.82
CA ARG A 158 -16.30 12.13 12.84
C ARG A 158 -16.41 13.17 13.97
N ALA A 159 -16.74 14.41 13.64
CA ALA A 159 -16.90 15.49 14.61
C ALA A 159 -18.15 15.32 15.50
N THR A 160 -19.24 14.78 14.94
CA THR A 160 -20.50 14.54 15.67
C THR A 160 -20.43 13.34 16.62
N HIS A 161 -19.53 12.39 16.36
CA HIS A 161 -19.37 11.18 17.18
C HIS A 161 -17.92 11.00 17.68
N PRO A 162 -17.40 11.93 18.51
CA PRO A 162 -16.05 11.83 19.04
C PRO A 162 -15.81 10.54 19.85
N GLU A 163 -16.85 10.02 20.52
CA GLU A 163 -16.83 8.77 21.27
C GLU A 163 -16.54 7.53 20.42
N LYS A 164 -16.88 7.56 19.11
CA LYS A 164 -16.58 6.48 18.17
C LYS A 164 -15.15 6.55 17.62
N ASN A 165 -14.42 7.63 17.90
CA ASN A 165 -13.00 7.79 17.55
C ASN A 165 -12.06 7.40 18.69
N VAL A 166 -12.60 6.93 19.83
CA VAL A 166 -11.79 6.44 20.95
C VAL A 166 -11.27 5.05 20.60
N HIS A 167 -9.96 4.90 20.46
CA HIS A 167 -9.30 3.61 20.39
C HIS A 167 -9.62 2.81 21.67
N THR A 168 -10.19 1.62 21.55
CA THR A 168 -10.17 0.62 22.62
C THR A 168 -8.73 0.10 22.77
N SER A 169 -7.85 0.93 23.35
CA SER A 169 -6.52 0.55 23.79
C SER A 169 -6.65 -0.31 25.04
N GLY A 170 -6.87 -1.61 24.84
CA GLY A 170 -6.94 -2.58 25.93
C GLY A 170 -6.61 -3.97 25.42
N SER A 171 -5.31 -4.24 25.20
CA SER A 171 -4.83 -5.61 25.21
C SER A 171 -5.12 -6.20 26.59
N VAL A 172 -6.14 -7.06 26.67
CA VAL A 172 -6.45 -7.84 27.87
C VAL A 172 -5.28 -8.79 28.10
N SER A 173 -4.46 -8.52 29.12
CA SER A 173 -3.51 -9.50 29.63
C SER A 173 -4.31 -10.59 30.34
N TYR A 174 -4.25 -11.83 29.84
CA TYR A 174 -4.65 -13.00 30.62
C TYR A 174 -3.67 -13.16 31.77
N ALA A 175 -3.98 -12.57 32.92
CA ALA A 175 -3.35 -12.93 34.18
C ALA A 175 -3.95 -14.27 34.64
N THR A 176 -3.10 -15.29 34.60
CA THR A 176 -3.07 -16.55 35.34
C THR A 176 -4.30 -16.90 36.18
N HIS A 177 -5.05 -17.94 35.77
CA HIS A 177 -5.77 -18.77 36.73
C HIS A 177 -4.74 -19.65 37.44
N SER A 178 -4.58 -19.42 38.74
CA SER A 178 -3.95 -20.36 39.68
C SER A 178 -4.89 -21.51 39.99
#